data_AF-A0A3B8TPS2-F1
#
_entry.id   AF-A0A3B8TPS2-F1
#
_cell.length_a   1.000
_cell.length_b   1.000
_cell.length_c   1.000
_cell.angle_alpha   90.00
_cell.angle_beta   90.00
_cell.angle_gamma   90.00
#
_symmetry.space_group_name_H-M   'P 1'
#
loop_
_entity.id
_entity.type
_entity.pdbx_description
1 polymer ?
#
loop_
_entity_poly.entity_id
_entity_poly.type
_entity_poly.pdbx_seq_one_letter_code
_entity_poly.pdbx_strand_id
1 'polypeptide(L)' 'MINYRVDDLDKLLEHFKQEGITVPGNIQSFEYRRFLHIMDNEGRRIEL' A
#
# COMPACT_ATOMS: atom_id res chain seq x y z
N MET A 1 4.73 12.77 2.75
CA MET A 1 4.42 11.38 3.13
C MET A 1 2.99 11.37 3.62
N ILE A 2 2.13 10.57 3.01
CA ILE A 2 0.71 10.48 3.34
C ILE A 2 0.46 9.14 4.01
N ASN A 3 -0.44 9.07 4.99
CA ASN A 3 -0.81 7.86 5.70
C ASN A 3 -2.31 7.65 5.56
N TYR A 4 -2.72 6.51 5.02
CA TYR A 4 -4.12 6.10 4.98
C TYR A 4 -4.28 4.87 5.84
N ARG A 5 -5.33 4.85 6.67
CA ARG A 5 -5.79 3.62 7.32
C ARG A 5 -6.77 2.96 6.38
N VAL A 6 -6.46 1.75 5.97
CA VAL A 6 -7.33 0.91 5.14
C VAL A 6 -7.92 -0.20 5.99
N ASP A 7 -9.20 -0.50 5.73
CA ASP A 7 -9.90 -1.58 6.42
C ASP A 7 -9.32 -2.95 6.03
N ASP A 8 -9.06 -3.14 4.72
CA ASP A 8 -8.54 -4.39 4.17
C ASP A 8 -7.44 -4.12 3.13
N LEU A 9 -6.18 -4.24 3.58
CA LEU A 9 -5.00 -4.01 2.75
C LEU A 9 -4.88 -5.04 1.61
N ASP A 10 -5.30 -6.28 1.85
CA ASP A 10 -5.18 -7.37 0.87
C ASP A 10 -6.09 -7.12 -0.33
N LYS A 11 -7.35 -6.77 -0.05
CA LYS A 11 -8.33 -6.41 -1.08
C LYS A 11 -7.89 -5.19 -1.89
N LEU A 12 -7.28 -4.19 -1.25
CA LEU A 12 -6.77 -3.01 -1.95
C LEU A 12 -5.62 -3.39 -2.90
N LEU A 13 -4.75 -4.31 -2.49
CA LEU A 13 -3.66 -4.80 -3.34
C LEU A 13 -4.15 -5.62 -4.52
N GLU A 14 -5.21 -6.43 -4.34
CA GLU A 14 -5.86 -7.12 -5.44
C GLU A 14 -6.41 -6.13 -6.48
N HIS A 15 -7.07 -5.06 -6.02
CA HIS A 15 -7.53 -3.97 -6.89
C HIS A 15 -6.37 -3.31 -7.64
N PHE A 16 -5.28 -2.97 -6.96
CA PHE A 16 -4.09 -2.42 -7.61
C PHE A 16 -3.51 -3.35 -8.67
N LYS A 17 -3.46 -4.65 -8.40
CA LYS A 17 -2.99 -5.65 -9.36
C LYS A 17 -3.93 -5.74 -10.58
N GLN A 18 -5.24 -5.65 -10.39
CA GLN A 18 -6.22 -5.64 -11.48
C GLN A 18 -6.11 -4.38 -12.35
N GLU A 19 -5.82 -3.23 -11.75
CA GLU A 19 -5.61 -1.97 -12.47
C GLU A 19 -4.21 -1.84 -13.08
N GLY A 20 -3.33 -2.84 -12.90
CA GLY A 20 -1.95 -2.81 -13.40
C GLY A 20 -1.05 -1.84 -12.63
N ILE A 21 -1.46 -1.41 -11.44
CA ILE A 21 -0.68 -0.56 -10.55
C ILE A 21 0.46 -1.41 -9.98
N THR A 22 1.69 -0.99 -10.28
CA THR A 22 2.88 -1.64 -9.73
C THR A 22 3.08 -1.15 -8.30
N VAL A 23 3.02 -2.08 -7.36
CA VAL A 23 3.29 -1.83 -5.94
C VAL A 23 4.74 -2.23 -5.67
N PRO A 24 5.70 -1.29 -5.70
CA PRO A 24 7.12 -1.63 -5.50
C PRO A 24 7.44 -1.97 -4.03
N GLY A 25 6.54 -1.64 -3.10
CA GLY A 25 6.71 -1.91 -1.68
C GLY A 25 6.41 -3.36 -1.32
N ASN A 26 7.10 -3.88 -0.29
CA ASN A 26 6.71 -5.11 0.37
C ASN A 26 5.80 -4.78 1.56
N ILE A 27 4.81 -5.65 1.82
CA ILE A 27 3.97 -5.56 3.01
C ILE A 27 4.85 -5.85 4.23
N GLN A 28 4.90 -4.91 5.16
CA GLN A 28 5.56 -5.11 6.45
C GLN A 28 4.51 -5.48 7.49
N SER A 29 4.61 -6.70 8.00
CA SER A 29 3.70 -7.23 9.03
C SER A 29 4.42 -7.31 10.38
N PHE A 30 3.84 -6.66 11.38
CA PHE A 30 4.23 -6.71 12.79
C PHE A 30 3.07 -7.30 13.60
N GLU A 31 3.33 -7.76 14.82
CA GLU A 31 2.33 -8.45 15.68
C GLU A 31 0.97 -7.75 15.80
N TYR A 32 0.93 -6.41 15.71
CA TYR A 32 -0.28 -5.61 15.90
C TYR A 32 -0.63 -4.71 14.71
N ARG A 33 0.17 -4.72 13.64
CA ARG A 33 -0.03 -3.84 12.48
C ARG A 33 0.56 -4.42 11.21
N ARG A 34 -0.12 -4.19 10.09
CA ARG A 34 0.42 -4.41 8.75
C ARG A 34 0.39 -3.08 8.02
N PHE A 35 1.45 -2.76 7.30
CA PHE A 35 1.50 -1.56 6.46
C PHE A 35 2.35 -1.78 5.23
N LEU A 36 2.11 -0.97 4.22
CA LEU A 36 2.80 -1.00 2.93
C LEU A 36 3.18 0.42 2.53
N HIS A 37 4.38 0.58 1.96
CA HIS A 37 4.80 1.84 1.36
C HIS A 37 4.70 1.77 -0.16
N ILE A 38 3.90 2.65 -0.75
CA ILE A 38 3.82 2.83 -2.20
C ILE A 38 4.32 4.22 -2.59
N MET A 39 4.65 4.38 -3.87
CA MET A 39 4.93 5.68 -4.46
C MET A 39 3.85 6.04 -5.46
N ASP A 40 3.37 7.27 -5.34
CA ASP A 40 2.51 7.88 -6.33
C ASP A 40 3.31 8.38 -7.55
N ASN A 41 2.62 8.72 -8.64
CA ASN A 41 3.23 9.25 -9.87
C ASN A 41 4.05 10.54 -9.66
N GLU A 42 3.77 11.31 -8.61
CA GLU A 42 4.53 12.51 -8.21
C GLU A 42 5.75 12.19 -7.32
N GLY A 43 6.08 10.92 -7.09
CA GLY A 43 7.19 10.49 -6.23
C GLY A 43 6.91 10.68 -4.74
N ARG A 44 5.65 10.85 -4.36
CA ARG A 44 5.23 10.95 -2.96
C ARG A 44 5.10 9.56 -2.35
N ARG A 45 5.71 9.37 -1.18
CA ARG A 45 5.53 8.15 -0.37
C ARG A 45 4.16 8.14 0.30
N ILE A 46 3.43 7.06 0.12
CA ILE A 46 2.14 6.79 0.75
C ILE A 46 2.29 5.52 1.59
N GLU A 47 1.91 5.59 2.86
CA GLU A 47 1.75 4.44 3.74
C GLU A 47 0.28 4.05 3.78
N LEU A 48 0.01 2.78 3.50
CA LEU A 48 -1.29 2.13 3.53
C LEU A 48 -1.31 1.08 4.64
#